data_AF-A0A0E3DRC4-F1
#
_entry.id   AF-A0A0E3DRC4-F1
#
_cell.length_a   1.000
_cell.length_b   1.000
_cell.length_c   1.000
_cell.angle_alpha   90.00
_cell.angle_beta   90.00
_cell.angle_gamma   90.00
#
_symmetry.space_group_name_H-M   'P 1'
#
loop_
_entity.id
_entity.type
_entity.pdbx_description
1 polymer ?
#
loop_
_entity_poly.entity_id
_entity_poly.type
_entity_poly.pdbx_seq_one_letter_code
_entity_poly.pdbx_strand_id
1 'polypeptide(L)'
;MFLYFSFSLFFSLMFSFFLLSNPVSVAIFILLMALTSSLIISFFSSWMSILMFLVYVSGMLIMLIYFSAISMNKKLKFLNIFPFIIFFFLSLIYFFSLFTISFNMNFSSSFFFSSINLFLKNNIFILIMFIIFLFFSLVIVTKISFFSKAPLRPFL
;
A
#
# COMPACT_ATOMS: atom_id res chain seq x y z
N MET A 1 12.83 11.45 -16.08
CA MET A 1 12.86 10.07 -16.61
C MET A 1 12.56 9.03 -15.53
N PHE A 2 13.33 8.97 -14.44
CA PHE A 2 13.09 8.01 -13.35
C PHE A 2 11.68 8.11 -12.73
N LEU A 3 11.17 9.33 -12.48
CA LEU A 3 9.82 9.56 -11.96
C LEU A 3 8.71 9.02 -12.90
N TYR A 4 8.88 9.15 -14.21
CA TYR A 4 7.93 8.59 -15.17
C TYR A 4 7.95 7.07 -15.19
N PHE A 5 9.15 6.49 -15.08
CA PHE A 5 9.31 5.05 -14.96
C PHE A 5 8.68 4.51 -13.67
N SER A 6 8.83 5.20 -12.53
CA SER A 6 8.16 4.79 -11.30
C SER A 6 6.64 4.95 -11.37
N PHE A 7 6.11 5.97 -12.06
CA PHE A 7 4.67 6.09 -12.31
C PHE A 7 4.13 4.99 -13.23
N SER A 8 4.83 4.66 -14.33
CA SER A 8 4.39 3.58 -15.22
C SER A 8 4.41 2.21 -14.51
N LEU A 9 5.39 1.98 -13.64
CA LEU A 9 5.45 0.84 -12.72
C LEU A 9 4.25 0.79 -11.78
N PHE A 10 3.87 1.92 -11.19
CA PHE A 10 2.75 1.94 -10.25
C PHE A 10 1.42 1.62 -10.93
N PHE A 11 1.17 2.21 -12.10
CA PHE A 11 -0.08 1.98 -12.85
C PHE A 11 -0.23 0.54 -13.33
N SER A 12 0.84 -0.04 -13.88
CA SER A 12 0.83 -1.44 -14.32
C SER A 12 0.60 -2.41 -13.15
N LEU A 13 1.22 -2.15 -11.98
CA LEU A 13 0.94 -2.91 -10.77
C LEU A 13 -0.53 -2.75 -10.32
N MET A 14 -1.13 -1.56 -10.41
CA MET A 14 -2.55 -1.33 -10.06
C MET A 14 -3.49 -2.18 -10.91
N PHE A 15 -3.26 -2.22 -12.22
CA PHE A 15 -4.08 -3.04 -13.11
C PHE A 15 -3.90 -4.53 -12.83
N SER A 16 -2.66 -4.97 -12.57
CA SER A 16 -2.38 -6.38 -12.26
C SER A 16 -3.03 -6.86 -10.96
N PHE A 17 -3.32 -5.94 -10.02
CA PHE A 17 -3.92 -6.27 -8.74
C PHE A 17 -5.28 -6.96 -8.88
N PHE A 18 -6.09 -6.53 -9.85
CA PHE A 18 -7.42 -7.09 -10.09
C PHE A 18 -7.39 -8.55 -10.57
N LEU A 19 -6.26 -9.05 -11.08
CA LEU A 19 -6.14 -10.41 -11.61
C LEU A 19 -5.72 -11.44 -10.53
N LEU A 20 -5.51 -11.01 -9.29
CA LEU A 20 -4.98 -11.86 -8.23
C LEU A 20 -6.11 -12.62 -7.51
N SER A 21 -5.93 -13.94 -7.39
CA SER A 21 -6.90 -14.82 -6.72
C SER A 21 -6.40 -15.37 -5.38
N ASN A 22 -5.08 -15.52 -5.20
CA ASN A 22 -4.53 -16.10 -3.98
C ASN A 22 -4.14 -14.99 -2.97
N PRO A 23 -4.49 -15.13 -1.69
CA PRO A 23 -4.22 -14.09 -0.69
C PRO A 23 -2.71 -13.88 -0.42
N VAL A 24 -1.88 -14.92 -0.56
CA VAL A 24 -0.42 -14.76 -0.50
C VAL A 24 0.09 -13.93 -1.68
N SER A 25 -0.44 -14.16 -2.88
CA SER A 25 -0.07 -13.34 -4.05
C SER A 25 -0.53 -11.89 -3.87
N VAL A 26 -1.72 -11.68 -3.29
CA VAL A 26 -2.22 -10.33 -2.94
C VAL A 26 -1.25 -9.63 -1.98
N ALA A 27 -0.78 -10.31 -0.92
CA ALA A 27 0.18 -9.72 0.03
C ALA A 27 1.50 -9.30 -0.64
N ILE A 28 2.05 -10.15 -1.53
CA ILE A 28 3.28 -9.86 -2.28
C ILE A 28 3.07 -8.66 -3.21
N PHE A 29 1.93 -8.59 -3.89
CA PHE A 29 1.61 -7.46 -4.77
C PHE A 29 1.44 -6.15 -3.99
N ILE A 30 0.81 -6.17 -2.81
CA ILE A 30 0.68 -4.97 -1.99
C ILE A 30 2.06 -4.49 -1.50
N LEU A 31 3.01 -5.40 -1.23
CA LEU A 31 4.37 -5.01 -0.86
C LEU A 31 5.11 -4.34 -2.03
N LEU A 32 4.98 -4.85 -3.25
CA LEU A 32 5.53 -4.22 -4.46
C LEU A 32 4.91 -2.85 -4.73
N MET A 33 3.62 -2.71 -4.47
CA MET A 33 2.90 -1.44 -4.56
C MET A 33 3.38 -0.42 -3.52
N ALA A 34 3.57 -0.86 -2.28
CA ALA A 34 4.10 -0.02 -1.22
C ALA A 34 5.50 0.50 -1.58
N LEU A 35 6.38 -0.37 -2.11
CA LEU A 35 7.72 0.01 -2.58
C LEU A 35 7.68 1.03 -3.72
N THR A 36 6.85 0.81 -4.73
CA THR A 36 6.76 1.76 -5.86
C THR A 36 6.13 3.09 -5.45
N SER A 37 5.14 3.07 -4.56
CA SER A 37 4.55 4.30 -4.01
C SER A 37 5.52 5.09 -3.15
N SER A 38 6.34 4.43 -2.31
CA SER A 38 7.35 5.12 -1.49
C SER A 38 8.43 5.75 -2.38
N LEU A 39 8.87 5.06 -3.43
CA LEU A 39 9.79 5.64 -4.41
C LEU A 39 9.23 6.90 -5.07
N ILE A 40 7.95 6.95 -5.43
CA ILE A 40 7.31 8.16 -5.97
C ILE A 40 7.29 9.29 -4.92
N ILE A 41 6.89 8.98 -3.68
CA ILE A 41 6.77 9.97 -2.60
C ILE A 41 8.14 10.51 -2.16
N SER A 42 9.20 9.70 -2.29
CA SER A 42 10.57 10.08 -1.92
C SER A 42 11.06 11.32 -2.67
N PHE A 43 10.57 11.55 -3.90
CA PHE A 43 10.88 12.76 -4.67
C PHE A 43 10.28 14.03 -4.07
N PHE A 44 9.16 13.91 -3.35
CA PHE A 44 8.50 15.05 -2.68
C PHE A 44 9.04 15.25 -1.26
N SER A 45 9.09 14.18 -0.46
CA SER A 45 9.70 14.21 0.87
C SER A 45 10.14 12.83 1.31
N SER A 46 11.43 12.73 1.67
CA SER A 46 12.03 11.48 2.13
C SER A 46 11.40 10.97 3.43
N TRP A 47 11.05 11.88 4.35
CA TRP A 47 10.46 11.52 5.64
C TRP A 47 9.07 10.88 5.50
N MET A 48 8.21 11.42 4.62
CA MET A 48 6.89 10.85 4.36
C MET A 48 7.00 9.49 3.63
N SER A 49 7.97 9.35 2.72
CA SER A 49 8.24 8.08 2.04
C SER A 49 8.59 6.96 3.03
N ILE A 50 9.42 7.25 4.03
CA ILE A 50 9.82 6.28 5.07
C ILE A 50 8.61 5.88 5.92
N LEU A 51 7.79 6.85 6.35
CA LEU A 51 6.57 6.58 7.13
C LEU A 51 5.58 5.70 6.37
N MET A 52 5.32 6.02 5.10
CA MET A 52 4.42 5.23 4.25
C MET A 52 4.92 3.79 4.11
N PHE A 53 6.22 3.60 3.84
CA PHE A 53 6.76 2.25 3.69
C PHE A 53 6.62 1.42 4.97
N LEU A 54 6.91 1.99 6.14
CA LEU A 54 6.83 1.29 7.42
C LEU A 54 5.39 0.87 7.78
N VAL A 55 4.42 1.76 7.58
CA VAL A 55 3.00 1.46 7.90
C VAL A 55 2.46 0.34 7.01
N TYR A 56 2.77 0.36 5.71
CA TYR A 56 2.33 -0.71 4.81
C TYR A 56 3.01 -2.05 5.09
N VAL A 57 4.33 -2.07 5.29
CA VAL A 57 5.04 -3.33 5.57
C VAL A 57 4.60 -3.94 6.90
N SER A 58 4.46 -3.13 7.96
CA SER A 58 4.02 -3.63 9.27
C SER A 58 2.61 -4.23 9.23
N GLY A 59 1.66 -3.60 8.53
CA GLY A 59 0.30 -4.14 8.38
C GLY A 59 0.23 -5.45 7.59
N MET A 60 1.05 -5.59 6.55
CA MET A 60 1.04 -6.79 5.68
C MET A 60 1.62 -8.02 6.36
N LEU A 61 2.57 -7.87 7.29
CA LEU A 61 3.12 -8.98 8.08
C LEU A 61 2.05 -9.69 8.92
N ILE A 62 1.10 -8.93 9.47
CA ILE A 62 -0.01 -9.47 10.28
C ILE A 62 -0.93 -10.35 9.41
N MET A 63 -1.23 -9.91 8.18
CA MET A 63 -2.04 -10.71 7.25
C MET A 63 -1.32 -12.00 6.81
N LEU A 64 0.00 -11.95 6.60
CA LEU A 64 0.78 -13.14 6.25
C LEU A 64 0.74 -14.20 7.36
N ILE A 65 0.91 -13.78 8.63
CA ILE A 65 0.83 -14.68 9.78
C ILE A 65 -0.57 -15.29 9.88
N TYR A 66 -1.62 -14.47 9.76
CA TYR A 66 -3.01 -14.94 9.82
C TYR A 66 -3.31 -15.98 8.73
N PHE A 67 -2.91 -15.71 7.47
CA PHE A 67 -3.15 -16.65 6.39
C PHE A 67 -2.33 -17.94 6.54
N SER A 68 -1.07 -17.84 6.97
CA SER A 68 -0.22 -19.01 7.24
C SER A 68 -0.80 -19.93 8.32
N ALA A 69 -1.54 -19.38 9.28
CA ALA A 69 -2.20 -20.14 10.33
C ALA A 69 -3.47 -20.87 9.87
N ILE A 70 -4.14 -20.37 8.82
CA ILE A 70 -5.48 -20.83 8.40
C ILE A 70 -5.41 -21.70 7.14
N SER A 71 -4.44 -21.48 6.27
CA SER A 71 -4.30 -22.25 5.05
C SER A 71 -3.38 -23.45 5.24
N MET A 72 -3.97 -24.65 5.36
CA MET A 72 -3.26 -25.90 5.06
C MET A 72 -2.89 -25.92 3.57
N ASN A 73 -1.65 -25.56 3.23
CA ASN A 73 -0.89 -25.89 2.02
C ASN A 73 -1.69 -26.08 0.70
N LYS A 74 -2.60 -25.18 0.35
CA LYS A 74 -3.17 -25.15 -1.01
C LYS A 74 -2.05 -24.71 -1.95
N LYS A 75 -1.64 -25.60 -2.86
CA LYS A 75 -0.63 -25.31 -3.89
C LYS A 75 -1.00 -24.00 -4.59
N LEU A 76 -0.05 -23.07 -4.63
CA LEU A 76 -0.16 -21.81 -5.36
C LEU A 76 -0.44 -22.10 -6.83
N LYS A 77 -1.69 -21.96 -7.25
CA LYS A 77 -2.04 -21.90 -8.67
C LYS A 77 -1.77 -20.49 -9.14
N PHE A 78 -0.58 -20.25 -9.67
CA PHE A 78 -0.28 -19.04 -10.40
C PHE A 78 -1.03 -19.11 -11.74
N LEU A 79 -2.07 -18.30 -11.89
CA LEU A 79 -2.55 -17.96 -13.23
C LEU A 79 -1.38 -17.27 -13.95
N ASN A 80 -1.15 -17.64 -15.21
CA ASN A 80 -0.02 -17.17 -16.01
C ASN A 80 -0.26 -15.71 -16.44
N ILE A 81 -0.27 -14.79 -15.47
CA ILE A 81 -0.61 -13.36 -15.61
C ILE A 81 0.63 -12.54 -15.99
N PHE A 82 1.83 -13.11 -15.82
CA PHE A 82 3.11 -12.50 -16.21
C PHE A 82 3.13 -11.89 -17.62
N PRO A 83 2.67 -12.56 -18.70
CA PRO A 83 2.66 -11.96 -20.04
C PRO A 83 1.75 -10.73 -20.15
N PHE A 84 0.60 -10.73 -19.47
CA PHE A 84 -0.29 -9.56 -19.44
C PHE A 84 0.34 -8.37 -18.72
N ILE A 85 1.02 -8.65 -17.62
CA ILE A 85 1.78 -7.63 -16.87
C ILE A 85 2.85 -7.03 -17.77
N ILE A 86 3.72 -7.86 -18.36
CA ILE A 86 4.79 -7.41 -19.27
C ILE A 86 4.21 -6.55 -20.41
N PHE A 87 3.12 -6.98 -21.04
CA PHE A 87 2.53 -6.23 -22.16
C PHE A 87 2.03 -4.83 -21.74
N PHE A 88 1.34 -4.73 -20.60
CA PHE A 88 0.90 -3.44 -20.06
C PHE A 88 2.06 -2.53 -19.66
N PHE A 89 3.13 -3.12 -19.13
CA PHE A 89 4.35 -2.39 -18.81
C PHE A 89 4.99 -1.76 -20.05
N LEU A 90 5.17 -2.56 -21.11
CA LEU A 90 5.77 -2.07 -22.36
C LEU A 90 4.91 -1.00 -23.03
N SER A 91 3.58 -1.16 -23.02
CA SER A 91 2.68 -0.15 -23.60
C SER A 91 2.78 1.18 -22.87
N LEU A 92 2.82 1.18 -21.53
CA LEU A 92 2.96 2.40 -20.75
C LEU A 92 4.32 3.07 -20.96
N ILE A 93 5.42 2.31 -21.02
CA ILE A 93 6.75 2.87 -21.32
C ILE A 93 6.74 3.56 -22.69
N TYR A 94 6.12 2.95 -23.69
CA TYR A 94 5.98 3.54 -25.01
C TYR A 94 5.16 4.84 -24.97
N PHE A 95 4.00 4.84 -24.29
CA PHE A 95 3.20 6.06 -24.08
C PHE A 95 3.98 7.18 -23.39
N PHE A 96 4.72 6.88 -22.32
CA PHE A 96 5.50 7.91 -21.62
C PHE A 96 6.69 8.41 -22.43
N SER A 97 7.27 7.57 -23.31
CA SER A 97 8.35 8.01 -24.21
C SER A 97 7.90 9.04 -25.25
N LEU A 98 6.63 8.97 -25.67
CA LEU A 98 6.00 9.91 -26.60
C LEU A 98 5.69 11.27 -25.96
N PHE A 99 5.41 11.29 -24.65
CA PHE A 99 5.20 12.51 -23.89
C PHE A 99 6.54 13.11 -23.45
N THR A 100 7.18 13.90 -24.31
CA THR A 100 8.29 14.79 -23.95
C THR A 100 7.79 16.00 -23.15
N ILE A 101 7.12 15.75 -22.02
CA ILE A 101 6.79 16.81 -21.07
C ILE A 101 8.04 17.13 -20.26
N SER A 102 8.61 18.30 -20.53
CA SER A 102 9.66 18.94 -19.75
C SER A 102 9.09 19.35 -18.38
N PHE A 103 8.98 18.40 -17.46
CA PHE A 103 8.75 18.74 -16.05
C PHE A 103 10.02 19.36 -15.48
N ASN A 104 10.15 20.68 -15.62
CA ASN A 104 10.94 21.48 -14.69
C ASN A 104 10.19 21.52 -13.35
N MET A 105 10.26 20.42 -12.60
CA MET A 105 9.84 20.45 -11.20
C MET A 105 10.96 21.11 -10.40
N ASN A 106 10.87 22.43 -10.26
CA ASN A 106 11.58 23.12 -9.18
C ASN A 106 10.93 22.69 -7.87
N PHE A 107 11.46 21.60 -7.29
CA PHE A 107 11.15 21.18 -5.93
C PHE A 107 11.69 22.25 -4.97
N SER A 108 10.90 23.30 -4.75
CA SER A 108 11.15 24.20 -3.63
C SER A 108 11.06 23.38 -2.34
N SER A 109 12.06 23.53 -1.48
CA SER A 109 12.20 22.86 -0.18
C SER A 109 11.10 23.21 0.85
N SER A 110 10.01 23.84 0.41
CA SER A 110 8.87 24.25 1.23
C SER A 110 8.04 23.07 1.74
N PHE A 111 8.16 21.87 1.14
CA PHE A 111 7.40 20.69 1.57
C PHE A 111 7.81 20.14 2.95
N PHE A 112 9.04 20.38 3.42
CA PHE A 112 9.48 19.92 4.75
C PHE A 112 8.73 20.59 5.90
N PHE A 113 8.15 21.77 5.71
CA PHE A 113 7.35 22.45 6.74
C PHE A 113 5.91 21.92 6.88
N SER A 114 5.46 21.03 5.98
CA SER A 114 4.06 20.58 5.97
C SER A 114 3.68 19.63 7.12
N SER A 115 4.60 18.83 7.66
CA SER A 115 4.30 17.91 8.77
C SER A 115 4.09 18.63 10.09
N ILE A 116 4.85 19.69 10.33
CA ILE A 116 4.72 20.55 11.52
C ILE A 116 3.42 21.35 11.46
N ASN A 117 2.91 21.63 10.26
CA ASN A 117 1.63 22.33 10.09
C ASN A 117 0.42 21.55 10.61
N LEU A 118 0.51 20.22 10.80
CA LEU A 118 -0.58 19.44 11.42
C LEU A 118 -0.80 19.83 12.89
N PHE A 119 0.26 20.23 13.60
CA PHE A 119 0.19 20.66 15.00
C PHE A 119 -0.11 22.16 15.17
N LEU A 120 -0.31 22.89 14.07
CA LEU A 120 -0.75 24.28 14.14
C LEU A 120 -2.19 24.36 14.67
N LYS A 121 -2.48 25.46 15.36
CA LYS A 121 -3.79 25.72 15.99
C LYS A 121 -4.96 25.60 15.00
N ASN A 122 -4.73 25.85 13.71
CA ASN A 122 -5.74 25.78 12.66
C ASN A 122 -6.19 24.33 12.34
N ASN A 123 -5.34 23.32 12.61
CA ASN A 123 -5.58 21.93 12.23
C ASN A 123 -5.99 21.04 13.42
N ILE A 124 -6.24 21.63 14.60
CA ILE A 124 -6.63 20.90 15.82
C ILE A 124 -7.86 20.01 15.61
N PHE A 125 -8.85 20.48 14.84
CA PHE A 125 -10.05 19.67 14.54
C PHE A 125 -9.71 18.36 13.84
N ILE A 126 -8.78 18.38 12.88
CA ILE A 126 -8.34 17.19 12.14
C ILE A 126 -7.62 16.22 13.08
N LEU A 127 -6.76 16.73 13.97
CA LEU A 127 -6.10 15.92 14.99
C LEU A 127 -7.09 15.24 15.93
N ILE A 128 -8.09 15.98 16.43
CA ILE A 128 -9.14 15.42 17.29
C ILE A 128 -9.91 14.32 16.58
N MET A 129 -10.24 14.50 15.29
CA MET A 129 -10.91 13.47 14.49
C MET A 129 -10.07 12.19 14.37
N PHE A 130 -8.75 12.29 14.13
CA PHE A 130 -7.88 11.11 14.07
C PHE A 130 -7.79 10.36 15.41
N ILE A 131 -7.71 11.09 16.52
CA ILE A 131 -7.68 10.49 17.86
C ILE A 131 -8.97 9.71 18.12
N ILE A 132 -10.11 10.31 17.83
CA ILE A 132 -11.42 9.67 18.01
C ILE A 132 -11.54 8.43 17.10
N PHE A 133 -11.11 8.52 15.84
CA PHE A 133 -11.13 7.40 14.89
C PHE A 133 -10.28 6.22 15.36
N LEU A 134 -9.03 6.46 15.80
CA LEU A 134 -8.14 5.42 16.33
C LEU A 134 -8.64 4.83 17.65
N PHE A 135 -9.27 5.65 18.51
CA PHE A 135 -9.88 5.16 19.74
C PHE A 135 -11.05 4.22 19.45
N PHE A 136 -11.96 4.62 18.55
CA PHE A 136 -13.09 3.77 18.16
C PHE A 136 -12.62 2.48 17.49
N SER A 137 -11.60 2.51 16.63
CA SER A 137 -11.10 1.29 15.99
C SER A 137 -10.58 0.29 17.04
N LEU A 138 -9.88 0.75 18.07
CA LEU A 138 -9.41 -0.12 19.17
C LEU A 138 -10.58 -0.70 20.00
N VAL A 139 -11.59 0.12 20.32
CA VAL A 139 -12.80 -0.36 21.03
C VAL A 139 -13.56 -1.40 20.20
N ILE A 140 -13.68 -1.20 18.89
CA ILE A 140 -14.34 -2.15 17.99
C ILE A 140 -13.55 -3.45 17.91
N VAL A 141 -12.22 -3.39 17.72
CA VAL A 141 -11.36 -4.58 17.64
C VAL A 141 -11.42 -5.41 18.92
N THR A 142 -11.39 -4.78 20.11
CA THR A 142 -11.52 -5.50 21.38
C THR A 142 -12.90 -6.15 21.56
N LYS A 143 -13.98 -5.51 21.14
CA LYS A 143 -15.32 -6.15 21.17
C LYS A 143 -15.42 -7.34 20.22
N ILE A 144 -14.84 -7.24 19.02
CA ILE A 144 -14.84 -8.34 18.04
C ILE A 144 -14.02 -9.54 18.55
N SER A 145 -12.86 -9.30 19.16
CA SER A 145 -11.98 -10.38 19.63
C SER A 145 -12.57 -11.21 20.78
N PHE A 146 -13.45 -10.63 21.61
CA PHE A 146 -14.11 -11.36 22.70
C PHE A 146 -15.34 -12.20 22.27
N PHE A 147 -15.80 -12.07 21.02
CA PHE A 147 -17.02 -12.76 20.55
C PHE A 147 -16.82 -14.26 20.25
N SER A 148 -15.58 -14.73 20.12
CA SER A 148 -15.26 -16.14 19.80
C SER A 148 -14.97 -16.98 21.06
N LYS A 149 -16.00 -17.28 21.86
CA LYS A 149 -15.91 -18.28 22.95
C LYS A 149 -16.39 -19.68 22.56
N ALA A 150 -16.86 -19.88 21.32
CA ALA A 150 -17.19 -21.21 20.81
C ALA A 150 -15.90 -21.94 20.37
N PRO A 151 -15.73 -23.22 20.71
CA PRO A 151 -14.55 -23.97 20.29
C PRO A 151 -14.49 -24.05 18.76
N LEU A 152 -13.33 -23.70 18.19
CA LEU A 152 -13.05 -23.76 16.74
C LEU A 152 -13.16 -25.18 16.15
N ARG A 153 -13.26 -26.20 17.01
CA ARG A 153 -13.54 -27.58 16.64
C ARG A 153 -14.84 -28.01 17.32
N PRO A 154 -15.93 -28.31 16.60
CA PRO A 154 -17.03 -29.05 17.19
C PRO A 154 -16.49 -30.42 17.60
N PHE A 155 -16.64 -30.76 18.88
CA PHE A 155 -16.44 -32.11 19.36
C PHE A 155 -17.66 -32.93 18.91
N LEU A 156 -17.52 -33.62 17.78
CA LEU A 156 -18.28 -34.81 17.43
C LEU A 156 -17.26 -35.93 17.19
#